data_AF-A0A8S0XJC6-F1
#
_entry.id   AF-A0A8S0XJC6-F1
#
_cell.length_a   1.000
_cell.length_b   1.000
_cell.length_c   1.000
_cell.angle_alpha   90.00
_cell.angle_beta   90.00
_cell.angle_gamma   90.00
#
_symmetry.space_group_name_H-M   'P 1'
#
loop_
_entity.id
_entity.type
_entity.pdbx_description
1 polymer ?
#
loop_
_entity_poly.entity_id
_entity_poly.type
_entity_poly.pdbx_seq_one_letter_code
_entity_poly.pdbx_strand_id
1 'polypeptide(L)'
;MQKRWPLHPKPHSYETLEQYVRRLAECYGARYEHFCLRALGIPADDSQARRFQEPTPELLRRLSDGTGIPVGLLEQMTLLRIWNRLMDEMRQYAETPEGQAELKDFSNRLLSQNS
;
A
#
# COMPACT_ATOMS: atom_id res chain seq x y z
N MET A 1 -14.39 24.54 -4.45
CA MET A 1 -14.24 23.08 -4.48
C MET A 1 -13.21 22.74 -5.54
N GLN A 2 -12.05 22.19 -5.17
CA GLN A 2 -11.13 21.64 -6.16
C GLN A 2 -11.83 20.51 -6.91
N LYS A 3 -11.79 20.56 -8.24
CA LYS A 3 -12.38 19.53 -9.08
C LYS A 3 -11.52 18.27 -8.92
N ARG A 4 -12.12 17.18 -8.43
CA ARG A 4 -11.46 15.86 -8.36
C ARG A 4 -10.93 15.48 -9.73
N TRP A 5 -9.86 14.70 -9.75
CA TRP A 5 -9.33 14.16 -10.98
C TRP A 5 -10.35 13.20 -11.62
N PRO A 6 -10.58 13.26 -12.93
CA PRO A 6 -11.68 12.53 -13.58
C PRO A 6 -11.52 11.00 -13.53
N LEU A 7 -10.28 10.51 -13.53
CA LEU A 7 -9.91 9.10 -13.42
C LEU A 7 -9.20 8.86 -12.09
N HIS A 8 -9.81 8.07 -11.21
CA HIS A 8 -9.25 7.71 -9.92
C HIS A 8 -9.75 6.30 -9.56
N PRO A 9 -9.04 5.24 -9.97
CA PRO A 9 -9.48 3.89 -9.68
C PRO A 9 -9.46 3.65 -8.16
N LYS A 10 -10.29 2.72 -7.67
CA LYS A 10 -10.28 2.37 -6.24
C LYS A 10 -8.98 1.64 -5.87
N PRO A 11 -8.38 1.90 -4.70
CA PRO A 11 -7.25 1.12 -4.19
C PRO A 11 -7.61 -0.35 -3.98
N HIS A 12 -6.62 -1.24 -4.11
CA HIS A 12 -6.77 -2.64 -3.68
C HIS A 12 -6.38 -2.82 -2.20
N SER A 13 -6.84 -3.91 -1.58
CA SER A 13 -6.77 -4.09 -0.11
C SER A 13 -5.36 -4.00 0.47
N TYR A 14 -4.33 -4.54 -0.18
CA TYR A 14 -2.93 -4.50 0.27
C TYR A 14 -2.02 -3.79 -0.76
N GLU A 15 -2.60 -2.89 -1.56
CA GLU A 15 -1.83 -2.10 -2.52
C GLU A 15 -1.04 -1.02 -1.78
N THR A 16 0.26 -0.94 -2.06
CA THR A 16 1.07 0.14 -1.49
C THR A 16 0.71 1.48 -2.14
N LEU A 17 0.99 2.58 -1.43
CA LEU A 17 0.76 3.91 -1.97
C LEU A 17 1.54 4.14 -3.27
N GLU A 18 2.76 3.61 -3.39
CA GLU A 18 3.54 3.65 -4.63
C GLU A 18 2.85 2.93 -5.78
N GLN A 19 2.40 1.68 -5.56
CA GLN A 19 1.69 0.89 -6.59
C GLN A 19 0.42 1.60 -7.05
N TYR A 20 -0.35 2.14 -6.09
CA TYR A 20 -1.56 2.88 -6.37
C TYR A 20 -1.29 4.12 -7.23
N VAL A 21 -0.27 4.92 -6.90
CA VAL A 21 0.06 6.13 -7.69
C VAL A 21 0.61 5.77 -9.06
N ARG A 22 1.34 4.66 -9.22
CA ARG A 22 1.76 4.14 -10.53
C ARG A 22 0.57 3.79 -11.40
N ARG A 23 -0.37 3.02 -10.87
CA ARG A 23 -1.61 2.65 -11.56
C ARG A 23 -2.49 3.85 -11.88
N LEU A 24 -2.49 4.85 -11.00
CA LEU A 24 -3.15 6.13 -11.26
C LEU A 24 -2.50 6.86 -12.44
N ALA A 25 -1.16 6.94 -12.49
CA ALA A 25 -0.44 7.54 -13.61
C ALA A 25 -0.72 6.81 -14.94
N GLU A 26 -0.78 5.48 -14.91
CA GLU A 26 -1.13 4.64 -16.06
C GLU A 26 -2.54 4.95 -16.60
N CYS A 27 -3.52 5.19 -15.72
CA CYS A 27 -4.87 5.60 -16.11
C CYS A 27 -4.90 6.92 -16.90
N TYR A 28 -3.93 7.80 -16.68
CA TYR A 28 -3.77 9.05 -17.42
C TYR A 28 -2.84 8.91 -18.64
N GLY A 29 -2.30 7.72 -18.93
CA GLY A 29 -1.26 7.53 -19.94
C GLY A 29 0.03 8.31 -19.64
N ALA A 30 0.25 8.66 -18.37
CA ALA A 30 1.37 9.46 -17.93
C ALA A 30 2.51 8.59 -17.40
N ARG A 31 3.75 9.02 -17.65
CA ARG A 31 4.91 8.44 -16.96
C ARG A 31 4.81 8.71 -15.47
N TYR A 32 5.19 7.74 -14.66
CA TYR A 32 5.10 7.81 -13.20
C TYR A 32 5.79 9.05 -12.62
N GLU A 33 7.01 9.35 -13.06
CA GLU A 33 7.78 10.51 -12.59
C GLU A 33 7.11 11.82 -12.98
N HIS A 34 6.54 11.88 -14.19
CA HIS A 34 5.83 13.06 -14.67
C HIS A 34 4.55 13.29 -13.89
N PHE A 35 3.80 12.23 -13.60
CA PHE A 35 2.62 12.31 -12.75
C PHE A 35 2.98 12.80 -11.34
N CYS A 36 3.99 12.20 -10.71
CA CYS A 36 4.45 12.61 -9.38
C CYS A 36 4.90 14.08 -9.35
N LEU A 37 5.61 14.55 -10.37
CA LEU A 37 5.99 15.96 -10.47
C LEU A 37 4.79 16.89 -10.65
N ARG A 38 3.89 16.58 -11.58
CA ARG A 38 2.82 17.51 -11.98
C ARG A 38 1.62 17.48 -11.03
N ALA A 39 1.25 16.30 -10.54
CA ALA A 39 0.09 16.11 -9.68
C ALA A 39 0.43 16.23 -8.20
N LEU A 40 1.63 15.77 -7.79
CA LEU A 40 2.03 15.70 -6.38
C LEU A 40 3.13 16.70 -6.01
N GLY A 41 3.80 17.30 -6.99
CA GLY A 41 4.91 18.24 -6.76
C GLY A 41 6.21 17.57 -6.33
N ILE A 42 6.37 16.27 -6.58
CA ILE A 42 7.59 15.53 -6.21
C ILE A 42 8.63 15.70 -7.33
N PRO A 43 9.82 16.28 -7.06
CA PRO A 43 10.87 16.48 -8.06
C PRO A 43 11.28 15.17 -8.75
N ALA A 44 11.65 15.24 -10.03
CA ALA A 44 11.98 14.07 -10.84
C ALA A 44 13.26 13.33 -10.38
N ASP A 45 14.16 14.01 -9.67
CA ASP A 45 15.36 13.47 -9.03
C ASP A 45 15.10 12.88 -7.63
N ASP A 46 13.99 13.24 -6.98
CA ASP A 46 13.62 12.71 -5.67
C ASP A 46 12.94 11.34 -5.77
N SER A 47 13.76 10.31 -5.97
CA SER A 47 13.31 8.92 -6.03
C SER A 47 12.81 8.38 -4.69
N GLN A 48 13.27 8.93 -3.55
CA GLN A 48 12.88 8.45 -2.22
C GLN A 48 11.48 8.91 -1.87
N ALA A 49 11.14 10.18 -2.13
CA ALA A 49 9.78 10.69 -1.93
C ALA A 49 8.75 9.91 -2.78
N ARG A 50 9.13 9.47 -3.98
CA ARG A 50 8.27 8.63 -4.85
C ARG A 50 8.06 7.19 -4.35
N ARG A 51 8.75 6.73 -3.32
CA ARG A 51 8.48 5.42 -2.70
C ARG A 51 7.40 5.49 -1.63
N PHE A 52 7.05 6.70 -1.19
CA PHE A 52 6.04 6.95 -0.15
C PHE A 52 6.23 6.08 1.11
N GLN A 53 7.48 5.85 1.53
CA GLN A 53 7.75 5.13 2.78
C GLN A 53 7.25 5.94 3.98
N GLU A 54 7.53 7.24 3.96
CA GLU A 54 7.08 8.22 4.95
C GLU A 54 6.48 9.43 4.22
N PRO A 55 5.26 9.31 3.66
CA PRO A 55 4.66 10.39 2.89
C PRO A 55 4.32 11.57 3.78
N THR A 56 4.61 12.79 3.32
CA THR A 56 4.27 14.00 4.08
C THR A 56 2.75 14.21 4.15
N PRO A 57 2.22 14.84 5.21
CA PRO A 57 0.78 15.13 5.30
C PRO A 57 0.24 15.96 4.12
N GLU A 58 1.06 16.85 3.58
CA GLU A 58 0.74 17.68 2.42
C GLU A 58 0.57 16.83 1.15
N LEU A 59 1.46 15.86 0.93
CA LEU A 59 1.37 14.94 -0.20
C LEU A 59 0.10 14.09 -0.12
N LEU A 60 -0.20 13.56 1.08
CA LEU A 60 -1.42 12.78 1.31
C LEU A 60 -2.68 13.63 1.11
N ARG A 61 -2.64 14.91 1.52
CA ARG A 61 -3.73 15.86 1.26
C ARG A 61 -3.97 16.04 -0.24
N ARG A 62 -2.91 16.26 -1.02
CA ARG A 62 -3.01 16.39 -2.49
C ARG A 62 -3.60 15.15 -3.14
N LEU A 63 -3.17 13.96 -2.72
CA LEU A 63 -3.76 12.70 -3.19
C LEU A 63 -5.23 12.58 -2.81
N SER A 64 -5.59 12.92 -1.57
CA SER A 64 -6.97 12.93 -1.08
C SER A 64 -7.84 13.90 -1.89
N ASP A 65 -7.36 15.11 -2.15
CA ASP A 65 -8.10 16.12 -2.91
C ASP A 65 -8.27 15.71 -4.38
N GLY A 66 -7.23 15.09 -4.96
CA GLY A 66 -7.23 14.59 -6.34
C GLY A 66 -8.14 13.38 -6.54
N THR A 67 -8.17 12.43 -5.59
CA THR A 67 -8.85 11.13 -5.76
C THR A 67 -10.17 11.02 -4.99
N GLY A 68 -10.40 11.90 -4.02
CA GLY A 68 -11.51 11.79 -3.07
C GLY A 68 -11.32 10.72 -1.99
N ILE A 69 -10.16 10.06 -1.94
CA ILE A 69 -9.86 9.03 -0.94
C ILE A 69 -9.47 9.71 0.38
N PRO A 70 -10.04 9.31 1.53
CA PRO A 70 -9.66 9.89 2.82
C PRO A 70 -8.16 9.72 3.12
N VAL A 71 -7.54 10.76 3.67
CA VAL A 71 -6.12 10.73 4.09
C VAL A 71 -5.79 9.53 4.96
N GLY A 72 -6.64 9.20 5.95
CA GLY A 72 -6.42 8.05 6.82
C GLY A 72 -6.39 6.70 6.10
N LEU A 73 -7.09 6.56 4.95
CA LEU A 73 -6.98 5.37 4.13
C LEU A 73 -5.65 5.34 3.36
N LEU A 74 -5.21 6.48 2.83
CA LEU A 74 -3.92 6.60 2.13
C LEU A 74 -2.74 6.34 3.08
N GLU A 75 -2.82 6.75 4.35
CA GLU A 75 -1.83 6.44 5.39
C GLU A 75 -1.69 4.94 5.65
N GLN A 76 -2.82 4.21 5.63
CA GLN A 76 -2.84 2.76 5.80
C GLN A 76 -2.22 1.99 4.63
N MET A 77 -2.00 2.64 3.49
CA MET A 77 -1.35 2.05 2.30
C MET A 77 0.18 2.18 2.33
N THR A 78 0.77 2.67 3.42
CA THR A 78 2.22 2.62 3.61
C THR A 78 2.67 1.17 3.86
N LEU A 79 3.86 0.81 3.35
CA LEU A 79 4.35 -0.58 3.42
C LEU A 79 4.38 -1.12 4.86
N LEU A 80 4.80 -0.30 5.83
CA LEU A 80 4.82 -0.67 7.24
C LEU A 80 3.42 -0.98 7.79
N ARG A 81 2.40 -0.18 7.41
CA ARG A 81 1.01 -0.39 7.87
C ARG A 81 0.39 -1.63 7.23
N ILE A 82 0.66 -1.84 5.94
CA ILE A 82 0.24 -3.06 5.22
C ILE A 82 0.86 -4.29 5.88
N TRP A 83 2.16 -4.24 6.19
CA TRP A 83 2.85 -5.35 6.86
C TRP A 83 2.27 -5.65 8.24
N ASN A 84 2.03 -4.62 9.06
CA ASN A 84 1.43 -4.80 10.38
C ASN A 84 0.04 -5.45 10.28
N ARG A 85 -0.80 -5.00 9.33
CA ARG A 85 -2.12 -5.59 9.12
C ARG A 85 -2.04 -7.06 8.70
N LEU A 86 -1.11 -7.38 7.78
CA LEU A 86 -0.89 -8.77 7.35
C LEU A 86 -0.44 -9.64 8.53
N MET A 87 0.46 -9.15 9.38
CA MET A 87 0.94 -9.89 10.56
C MET A 87 -0.18 -10.08 11.60
N ASP A 88 -1.03 -9.08 11.80
CA ASP A 88 -2.19 -9.19 12.70
C ASP A 88 -3.20 -10.23 12.18
N GLU A 89 -3.48 -10.24 10.87
CA GLU A 89 -4.35 -11.24 10.24
C GLU A 89 -3.74 -12.65 10.32
N MET A 90 -2.43 -12.80 10.09
CA MET A 90 -1.73 -14.07 10.26
C MET A 90 -1.79 -14.56 11.70
N ARG A 91 -1.64 -13.66 12.68
CA ARG A 91 -1.76 -14.00 14.10
C ARG A 91 -3.17 -14.46 14.44
N GLN A 92 -4.20 -13.73 13.98
CA GLN A 92 -5.59 -14.12 14.19
C GLN A 92 -5.90 -15.48 13.56
N TYR A 93 -5.39 -15.74 12.35
CA TYR A 93 -5.51 -17.05 11.71
C TYR A 93 -4.82 -18.14 12.52
N ALA A 94 -3.61 -17.89 13.02
CA ALA A 94 -2.88 -18.83 13.87
C ALA A 94 -3.62 -19.17 15.18
N GLU A 95 -4.47 -18.27 15.68
CA GLU A 95 -5.30 -18.50 16.87
C GLU A 95 -6.55 -19.37 16.59
N THR A 96 -6.88 -19.62 15.31
CA THR A 96 -7.99 -20.52 14.93
C THR A 96 -7.63 -22.00 15.09
N PRO A 97 -8.61 -22.91 15.30
CA PRO A 97 -8.36 -24.35 15.32
C PRO A 97 -7.67 -24.87 14.04
N GLU A 98 -8.07 -24.34 12.88
CA GLU A 98 -7.48 -24.65 11.58
C GLU A 98 -6.01 -24.23 11.52
N GLY A 99 -5.70 -22.99 11.92
CA GLY A 99 -4.32 -22.48 11.95
C GLY A 99 -3.44 -23.23 12.95
N GLN A 100 -3.96 -23.61 14.12
CA GLN A 100 -3.25 -24.42 15.10
C GLN A 100 -2.92 -25.83 14.57
N ALA A 101 -3.86 -26.43 13.83
CA ALA A 101 -3.64 -27.73 13.20
C ALA A 101 -2.54 -27.66 12.13
N GLU A 102 -2.57 -26.64 11.26
CA GLU A 102 -1.54 -26.44 10.23
C GLU A 102 -0.14 -26.19 10.82
N LEU A 103 -0.04 -25.38 11.89
CA LEU A 103 1.23 -25.12 12.58
C LEU A 103 1.81 -26.38 13.21
N LYS A 104 0.95 -27.22 13.80
CA LYS A 104 1.35 -28.51 14.37
C LYS A 104 1.84 -29.45 13.27
N ASP A 105 1.14 -29.53 12.15
CA ASP A 105 1.52 -30.36 11.00
C ASP A 105 2.85 -29.90 10.39
N PHE A 106 3.04 -28.59 10.24
CA PHE A 106 4.30 -28.02 9.76
C PHE A 106 5.48 -28.34 10.71
N SER A 107 5.28 -28.18 12.01
CA SER A 107 6.28 -28.50 13.04
C SER A 107 6.68 -29.99 13.00
N ASN A 108 5.70 -30.88 12.88
CA ASN A 108 5.93 -32.33 12.77
C ASN A 108 6.74 -32.70 11.51
N ARG A 109 6.49 -32.02 10.38
CA ARG A 109 7.24 -32.22 9.13
C ARG A 109 8.70 -31.78 9.26
N LEU A 110 8.97 -30.63 9.88
CA LEU A 110 10.33 -30.15 10.10
C LEU A 110 11.14 -31.05 11.04
N LEU A 111 10.53 -31.57 12.10
CA LEU A 111 11.18 -32.51 13.02
C LEU A 111 11.50 -33.85 12.34
N SER A 112 10.63 -34.29 11.44
CA SER A 112 10.79 -35.55 10.69
C SER A 112 11.84 -35.48 9.58
N GLN A 113 12.20 -34.29 9.09
CA GLN A 113 13.29 -34.12 8.10
C GLN A 113 14.68 -33.99 8.73
N ASN A 114 14.76 -33.74 10.04
CA ASN A 114 16.01 -33.58 10.78
C ASN A 114 16.38 -34.81 11.65
N SER A 115 15.70 -35.95 11.45
CA SER A 115 15.98 -37.25 12.11
C SER A 115 16.42 -38.28 11.07
#